data_AF-A0A2W6BDB2-F1
#
_entry.id   AF-A0A2W6BDB2-F1
#
_cell.length_a   1.000
_cell.length_b   1.000
_cell.length_c   1.000
_cell.angle_alpha   90.00
_cell.angle_beta   90.00
_cell.angle_gamma   90.00
#
_symmetry.space_group_name_H-M   'P 1'
#
loop_
_entity.id
_entity.type
_entity.pdbx_description
1 polymer ?
#
loop_
_entity_poly.entity_id
_entity_poly.type
_entity_poly.pdbx_seq_one_letter_code
_entity_poly.pdbx_strand_id
1 'polypeptide(L)'
;MDIGQTLTPWTEIVRDQVPGLELFDVHTHLGENDPDGMRQGADELLAGLELAQARGAFVFPMHEPGGYPAANDMVLRTAADSGGKLIPFCRVNPHDGAVAEAQRCLAAGARGIKLHPRAEEFTLDHPEVRSLVALAHERRLPMLIHAGRGIPALGLHTVQLAADFPDARLILAHAAICDLSWIWRVAPDHPNLLFDTAWWMPADLFALFSLIPPGQIVFASDAPYGTTAMAAAFQL
;
A
#
# COMPACT_ATOMS: atom_id res chain seq x y z
N MET A 1 19.12 19.34 6.27
CA MET A 1 18.68 19.68 4.91
C MET A 1 17.39 18.93 4.71
N ASP A 2 16.29 19.63 4.47
CA ASP A 2 15.00 18.99 4.20
C ASP A 2 15.03 18.46 2.76
N ILE A 3 15.09 17.12 2.62
CA ILE A 3 15.14 16.45 1.32
C ILE A 3 13.86 16.75 0.53
N GLY A 4 12.70 16.81 1.18
CA GLY A 4 11.43 17.09 0.52
C GLY A 4 11.46 18.46 -0.16
N GLN A 5 11.91 19.49 0.57
CA GLN A 5 12.04 20.85 0.00
C GLN A 5 13.08 20.94 -1.11
N THR A 6 14.17 20.19 -1.00
CA THR A 6 15.20 20.14 -2.05
C THR A 6 14.65 19.57 -3.37
N LEU A 7 13.64 18.72 -3.28
CA LEU A 7 13.03 18.05 -4.42
C LEU A 7 11.89 18.83 -5.08
N THR A 8 11.39 19.91 -4.45
CA THR A 8 10.27 20.72 -4.97
C THR A 8 10.41 21.13 -6.45
N PRO A 9 11.57 21.59 -6.95
CA PRO A 9 11.69 21.95 -8.37
C PRO A 9 11.46 20.78 -9.32
N TRP A 10 11.77 19.55 -8.91
CA TRP A 10 11.54 18.34 -9.71
C TRP A 10 10.05 18.00 -9.75
N THR A 11 9.38 18.05 -8.60
CA THR A 11 7.93 17.82 -8.53
C THR A 11 7.15 18.90 -9.29
N GLU A 12 7.62 20.15 -9.32
CA GLU A 12 7.08 21.23 -10.16
C GLU A 12 7.14 20.88 -11.65
N ILE A 13 8.29 20.40 -12.13
CA ILE A 13 8.46 19.98 -13.53
C ILE A 13 7.48 18.86 -13.89
N VAL A 14 7.31 17.86 -13.01
CA VAL A 14 6.39 16.74 -13.28
C VAL A 14 4.95 17.23 -13.40
N ARG A 15 4.51 18.15 -12.53
CA ARG A 15 3.15 18.73 -12.61
C ARG A 15 2.95 19.59 -13.85
N ASP A 16 3.95 20.35 -14.26
CA ASP A 16 3.87 21.16 -15.48
C ASP A 16 3.74 20.28 -16.74
N GLN A 17 4.34 19.08 -16.72
CA GLN A 17 4.25 18.10 -17.80
C GLN A 17 2.92 17.34 -17.82
N VAL A 18 2.24 17.23 -16.67
CA VAL A 18 0.96 16.52 -16.52
C VAL A 18 -0.09 17.45 -15.91
N PRO A 19 -0.69 18.35 -16.71
CA PRO A 19 -1.72 19.26 -16.21
C PRO A 19 -2.92 18.52 -15.61
N GLY A 20 -3.33 18.91 -14.40
CA GLY A 20 -4.45 18.28 -13.70
C GLY A 20 -4.08 17.00 -12.94
N LEU A 21 -2.78 16.72 -12.75
CA LEU A 21 -2.32 15.63 -11.90
C LEU A 21 -2.88 15.76 -10.46
N GLU A 22 -3.64 14.76 -10.03
CA GLU A 22 -4.12 14.62 -8.66
C GLU A 22 -3.44 13.42 -7.99
N LEU A 23 -2.47 13.71 -7.13
CA LEU A 23 -1.73 12.68 -6.42
C LEU A 23 -2.51 12.10 -5.24
N PHE A 24 -2.50 10.77 -5.13
CA PHE A 24 -3.01 10.04 -3.97
C PHE A 24 -2.06 8.88 -3.67
N ASP A 25 -1.52 8.84 -2.46
CA ASP A 25 -0.49 7.87 -2.06
C ASP A 25 -1.14 6.61 -1.48
N VAL A 26 -1.01 5.46 -2.16
CA VAL A 26 -1.70 4.24 -1.69
C VAL A 26 -0.92 3.44 -0.64
N HIS A 27 0.29 3.85 -0.24
CA HIS A 27 1.14 3.08 0.67
C HIS A 27 1.88 3.99 1.66
N THR A 28 1.27 4.20 2.82
CA THR A 28 1.91 4.95 3.92
C THR A 28 1.62 4.28 5.25
N HIS A 29 2.51 4.49 6.23
CA HIS A 29 2.44 3.85 7.53
C HIS A 29 2.32 4.87 8.66
N LEU A 30 1.78 4.45 9.80
CA LEU A 30 1.86 5.18 11.07
C LEU A 30 2.28 4.23 12.17
N GLY A 31 2.99 4.75 13.16
CA GLY A 31 3.38 3.99 14.34
C GLY A 31 4.85 4.14 14.67
N GLU A 32 5.25 3.46 15.74
CA GLU A 32 6.53 3.67 16.39
C GLU A 32 7.31 2.39 16.73
N ASN A 33 6.65 1.23 16.62
CA ASN A 33 7.16 -0.05 17.11
C ASN A 33 7.79 -0.90 16.00
N ASP A 34 8.11 -0.29 14.86
CA ASP A 34 8.66 -1.03 13.74
C ASP A 34 10.04 -1.62 14.07
N PRO A 35 10.29 -2.91 13.80
CA PRO A 35 11.57 -3.56 14.07
C PRO A 35 12.76 -2.95 13.31
N ASP A 36 12.53 -2.31 12.16
CA ASP A 36 13.57 -1.61 11.40
C ASP A 36 13.90 -0.23 12.01
N GLY A 37 13.18 0.17 13.07
CA GLY A 37 13.37 1.42 13.79
C GLY A 37 12.69 2.63 13.15
N MET A 38 11.90 2.41 12.10
CA MET A 38 11.14 3.47 11.43
C MET A 38 9.95 3.90 12.28
N ARG A 39 9.69 5.21 12.29
CA ARG A 39 8.58 5.81 13.04
C ARG A 39 7.98 6.92 12.19
N GLN A 40 6.67 7.08 12.25
CA GLN A 40 5.99 8.18 11.58
C GLN A 40 4.75 8.61 12.36
N GLY A 41 4.70 9.90 12.66
CA GLY A 41 3.51 10.56 13.22
C GLY A 41 2.57 11.09 12.14
N ALA A 42 1.34 11.39 12.53
CA ALA A 42 0.33 11.96 11.63
C ALA A 42 0.77 13.30 11.02
N ASP A 43 1.33 14.20 11.84
CA ASP A 43 1.76 15.53 11.40
C ASP A 43 2.88 15.45 10.37
N GLU A 44 3.81 14.51 10.56
CA GLU A 44 4.91 14.26 9.63
C GLU A 44 4.40 13.75 8.28
N LEU A 45 3.50 12.75 8.29
CA LEU A 45 2.86 12.25 7.08
C LEU A 45 2.08 13.35 6.37
N LEU A 46 1.26 14.12 7.09
CA LEU A 46 0.45 15.20 6.53
C LEU A 46 1.30 16.31 5.91
N ALA A 47 2.41 16.67 6.55
CA ALA A 47 3.37 17.63 5.98
C ALA A 47 4.02 17.10 4.70
N GLY A 48 4.36 15.80 4.65
CA GLY A 48 4.87 15.14 3.45
C GLY A 48 3.86 15.14 2.29
N LEU A 49 2.58 14.88 2.59
CA LEU A 49 1.49 14.96 1.61
C LEU A 49 1.28 16.39 1.11
N GLU A 50 1.35 17.38 1.99
CA GLU A 50 1.23 18.80 1.62
C GLU A 50 2.36 19.26 0.69
N LEU A 51 3.61 18.91 1.02
CA LEU A 51 4.77 19.19 0.16
C LEU A 51 4.62 18.56 -1.24
N ALA A 52 4.07 17.35 -1.30
CA ALA A 52 3.80 16.65 -2.55
C ALA A 52 2.55 17.18 -3.29
N GLN A 53 1.75 18.04 -2.65
CA GLN A 53 0.40 18.40 -3.09
C GLN A 53 -0.51 17.18 -3.33
N ALA A 54 -0.29 16.12 -2.56
CA ALA A 54 -1.12 14.93 -2.60
C ALA A 54 -2.45 15.21 -1.88
N ARG A 55 -3.55 14.80 -2.50
CA ARG A 55 -4.90 15.01 -1.98
C ARG A 55 -5.22 14.12 -0.78
N GLY A 56 -4.45 13.05 -0.59
CA GLY A 56 -4.59 12.13 0.53
C GLY A 56 -3.76 10.86 0.38
N ALA A 57 -3.91 9.96 1.34
CA ALA A 57 -3.22 8.68 1.36
C ALA A 57 -4.05 7.55 1.99
N PHE A 58 -3.77 6.31 1.59
CA PHE A 58 -4.05 5.15 2.44
C PHE A 58 -3.01 5.07 3.53
N VAL A 59 -3.48 4.81 4.76
CA VAL A 59 -2.62 4.73 5.94
C VAL A 59 -2.95 3.50 6.76
N PHE A 60 -1.92 2.80 7.24
CA PHE A 60 -2.06 1.60 8.07
C PHE A 60 -0.94 1.51 9.10
N PRO A 61 -1.07 0.66 10.13
CA PRO A 61 -0.02 0.50 11.11
C PRO A 61 1.29 -0.04 10.52
N MET A 62 2.39 0.43 11.10
CA MET A 62 3.70 -0.22 11.08
C MET A 62 3.63 -1.67 11.59
N HIS A 63 4.74 -2.41 11.53
CA HIS A 63 4.75 -3.75 12.12
C HIS A 63 4.62 -3.66 13.64
N GLU A 64 3.72 -4.46 14.21
CA GLU A 64 3.39 -4.42 15.63
C GLU A 64 3.53 -5.84 16.21
N PRO A 65 4.70 -6.21 16.77
CA PRO A 65 4.93 -7.56 17.30
C PRO A 65 3.96 -7.97 18.41
N GLY A 66 3.38 -6.98 19.11
CA GLY A 66 2.38 -7.17 20.17
C GLY A 66 0.94 -7.35 19.66
N GLY A 67 0.71 -7.31 18.35
CA GLY A 67 -0.61 -7.40 17.72
C GLY A 67 -1.18 -6.06 17.27
N TYR A 68 -2.14 -6.12 16.35
CA TYR A 68 -2.65 -4.96 15.63
C TYR A 68 -3.84 -4.19 16.23
N PRO A 69 -4.69 -4.71 17.14
CA PRO A 69 -5.91 -3.98 17.55
C PRO A 69 -5.69 -2.55 18.03
N ALA A 70 -4.72 -2.33 18.93
CA ALA A 70 -4.41 -1.01 19.46
C ALA A 70 -3.84 -0.06 18.38
N ALA A 71 -3.03 -0.58 17.47
CA ALA A 71 -2.44 0.20 16.39
C ALA A 71 -3.45 0.52 15.29
N ASN A 72 -4.34 -0.41 14.95
CA ASN A 72 -5.49 -0.16 14.07
C ASN A 72 -6.40 0.92 14.67
N ASP A 73 -6.67 0.88 15.98
CA ASP A 73 -7.46 1.90 16.66
C ASP A 73 -6.77 3.28 16.64
N MET A 74 -5.43 3.32 16.73
CA MET A 74 -4.65 4.54 16.54
C MET A 74 -4.86 5.11 15.13
N VAL A 75 -4.69 4.28 14.10
CA VAL A 75 -4.85 4.70 12.70
C VAL A 75 -6.27 5.19 12.41
N LEU A 76 -7.29 4.49 12.93
CA LEU A 76 -8.70 4.88 12.78
C LEU A 76 -8.97 6.27 13.38
N ARG A 77 -8.48 6.53 14.60
CA ARG A 77 -8.62 7.85 15.25
C ARG A 77 -7.89 8.94 14.46
N THR A 78 -6.62 8.70 14.11
CA THR A 78 -5.82 9.65 13.34
C THR A 78 -6.47 9.97 12.00
N ALA A 79 -7.03 8.98 11.31
CA ALA A 79 -7.72 9.20 10.06
C ALA A 79 -9.00 10.04 10.22
N ALA A 80 -9.77 9.81 11.29
CA ALA A 80 -10.96 10.62 11.60
C ALA A 80 -10.61 12.11 11.84
N ASP A 81 -9.46 12.38 12.46
CA ASP A 81 -8.99 13.73 12.77
C ASP A 81 -8.31 14.42 11.56
N SER A 82 -8.03 13.69 10.47
CA SER A 82 -7.28 14.19 9.31
C SER A 82 -8.07 15.08 8.33
N GLY A 83 -9.36 15.32 8.60
CA GLY A 83 -10.25 16.04 7.67
C GLY A 83 -10.47 15.29 6.35
N GLY A 84 -10.34 13.96 6.35
CA GLY A 84 -10.51 13.10 5.18
C GLY A 84 -9.28 12.95 4.29
N LYS A 85 -8.13 13.53 4.66
CA LYS A 85 -6.85 13.34 3.94
C LYS A 85 -6.30 11.93 4.10
N LEU A 86 -6.49 11.32 5.26
CA LEU A 86 -6.00 9.97 5.56
C LEU A 86 -7.16 8.99 5.55
N ILE A 87 -6.99 7.92 4.77
CA ILE A 87 -7.99 6.87 4.61
C ILE A 87 -7.46 5.60 5.29
N PRO A 88 -8.11 5.13 6.38
CA PRO A 88 -7.53 4.11 7.24
C PRO A 88 -7.69 2.73 6.63
N PHE A 89 -6.62 1.96 6.61
CA PHE A 89 -6.62 0.52 6.38
C PHE A 89 -6.30 -0.18 7.70
N CYS A 90 -6.84 -1.37 7.91
CA CYS A 90 -6.41 -2.22 9.02
C CYS A 90 -5.31 -3.17 8.58
N ARG A 91 -4.27 -3.31 9.40
CA ARG A 91 -3.28 -4.37 9.25
C ARG A 91 -3.68 -5.53 10.14
N VAL A 92 -3.54 -6.75 9.64
CA VAL A 92 -3.94 -7.97 10.36
C VAL A 92 -2.90 -9.07 10.20
N ASN A 93 -2.85 -9.97 11.18
CA ASN A 93 -2.02 -11.17 11.15
C ASN A 93 -2.93 -12.40 10.94
N PRO A 94 -2.80 -13.16 9.83
CA PRO A 94 -3.57 -14.39 9.59
C PRO A 94 -3.51 -15.44 10.71
N HIS A 95 -2.51 -15.39 11.58
CA HIS A 95 -2.39 -16.30 12.73
C HIS A 95 -3.16 -15.84 13.98
N ASP A 96 -3.72 -14.63 13.97
CA ASP A 96 -4.29 -13.98 15.16
C ASP A 96 -5.65 -13.33 14.86
N GLY A 97 -6.67 -14.17 14.65
CA GLY A 97 -8.06 -13.70 14.54
C GLY A 97 -8.32 -12.69 13.42
N ALA A 98 -7.55 -12.76 12.32
CA ALA A 98 -7.47 -11.72 11.29
C ALA A 98 -8.82 -11.26 10.73
N VAL A 99 -9.71 -12.21 10.41
CA VAL A 99 -11.04 -11.88 9.83
C VAL A 99 -11.91 -11.12 10.83
N ALA A 100 -11.90 -11.52 12.11
CA ALA A 100 -12.67 -10.84 13.14
C ALA A 100 -12.17 -9.41 13.35
N GLU A 101 -10.85 -9.22 13.40
CA GLU A 101 -10.24 -7.89 13.51
C GLU A 101 -10.52 -7.03 12.27
N ALA A 102 -10.39 -7.60 11.06
CA ALA A 102 -10.73 -6.89 9.84
C ALA A 102 -12.20 -6.44 9.83
N GLN A 103 -13.13 -7.32 10.18
CA GLN A 103 -14.55 -6.97 10.29
C GLN A 103 -14.81 -5.84 11.29
N ARG A 104 -14.15 -5.88 12.47
CA ARG A 104 -14.24 -4.84 13.50
C ARG A 104 -13.72 -3.50 12.96
N CYS A 105 -12.53 -3.46 12.39
CA CYS A 105 -11.96 -2.23 11.85
C CYS A 105 -12.79 -1.65 10.70
N LEU A 106 -13.28 -2.50 9.79
CA LEU A 106 -14.14 -2.06 8.69
C LEU A 106 -15.48 -1.50 9.20
N ALA A 107 -16.05 -2.07 10.26
CA ALA A 107 -17.22 -1.50 10.94
C ALA A 107 -16.90 -0.16 11.63
N ALA A 108 -15.67 0.02 12.09
CA ALA A 108 -15.18 1.26 12.71
C ALA A 108 -14.71 2.33 11.71
N GLY A 109 -14.74 2.06 10.40
CA GLY A 109 -14.46 3.04 9.36
C GLY A 109 -13.23 2.76 8.48
N ALA A 110 -12.51 1.65 8.71
CA ALA A 110 -11.45 1.23 7.79
C ALA A 110 -12.01 0.99 6.38
N ARG A 111 -11.20 1.30 5.36
CA ARG A 111 -11.56 1.27 3.94
C ARG A 111 -10.66 0.36 3.12
N GLY A 112 -9.86 -0.47 3.78
CA GLY A 112 -9.02 -1.49 3.16
C GLY A 112 -8.29 -2.32 4.19
N ILE A 113 -7.57 -3.33 3.70
CA ILE A 113 -6.81 -4.29 4.52
C ILE A 113 -5.35 -4.29 4.07
N LYS A 114 -4.41 -4.34 5.01
CA LYS A 114 -2.97 -4.47 4.77
C LYS A 114 -2.48 -5.84 5.23
N LEU A 115 -1.74 -6.51 4.36
CA LEU A 115 -1.09 -7.79 4.61
C LEU A 115 0.43 -7.67 4.44
N HIS A 116 1.21 -8.31 5.31
CA HIS A 116 2.67 -8.36 5.17
C HIS A 116 3.24 -9.79 5.40
N PRO A 117 3.18 -10.66 4.38
CA PRO A 117 3.57 -12.08 4.45
C PRO A 117 4.87 -12.39 5.22
N ARG A 118 5.96 -11.64 4.97
CA ARG A 118 7.25 -11.86 5.67
C ARG A 118 7.25 -11.45 7.14
N ALA A 119 6.59 -10.34 7.48
CA ALA A 119 6.63 -9.80 8.83
C ALA A 119 5.73 -10.63 9.76
N GLU A 120 4.60 -11.12 9.26
CA GLU A 120 3.70 -12.00 10.01
C GLU A 120 3.90 -13.49 9.69
N GLU A 121 4.97 -13.86 8.99
CA GLU A 121 5.39 -15.24 8.72
C GLU A 121 4.27 -16.14 8.16
N PHE A 122 3.65 -15.72 7.05
CA PHE A 122 2.64 -16.51 6.34
C PHE A 122 2.81 -16.46 4.82
N THR A 123 2.13 -17.37 4.13
CA THR A 123 2.03 -17.45 2.66
C THR A 123 0.59 -17.20 2.21
N LEU A 124 0.38 -16.76 0.97
CA LEU A 124 -0.95 -16.37 0.49
C LEU A 124 -1.95 -17.53 0.31
N ASP A 125 -1.50 -18.78 0.37
CA ASP A 125 -2.36 -19.97 0.44
C ASP A 125 -2.93 -20.24 1.85
N HIS A 126 -2.52 -19.46 2.85
CA HIS A 126 -3.08 -19.55 4.20
C HIS A 126 -4.61 -19.38 4.17
N PRO A 127 -5.41 -20.26 4.79
CA PRO A 127 -6.88 -20.22 4.69
C PRO A 127 -7.50 -18.88 5.11
N GLU A 128 -6.98 -18.24 6.17
CA GLU A 128 -7.43 -16.91 6.59
C GLU A 128 -7.20 -15.82 5.53
N VAL A 129 -6.17 -15.93 4.69
CA VAL A 129 -5.95 -14.98 3.59
C VAL A 129 -7.09 -15.06 2.59
N ARG A 130 -7.52 -16.28 2.21
CA ARG A 130 -8.68 -16.44 1.32
C ARG A 130 -9.94 -15.85 1.93
N SER A 131 -10.18 -16.06 3.22
CA SER A 131 -11.32 -15.46 3.93
C SER A 131 -11.28 -13.93 3.97
N LEU A 132 -10.09 -13.34 4.15
CA LEU A 132 -9.89 -11.88 4.09
C LEU A 132 -10.15 -11.34 2.68
N VAL A 133 -9.70 -12.03 1.64
CA VAL A 133 -9.94 -11.65 0.25
C VAL A 133 -11.43 -11.77 -0.10
N ALA A 134 -12.11 -12.82 0.37
CA ALA A 134 -13.56 -12.95 0.23
C ALA A 134 -14.30 -11.78 0.90
N LEU A 135 -13.90 -11.38 2.11
CA LEU A 135 -14.45 -10.22 2.80
C LEU A 135 -14.22 -8.92 2.00
N ALA A 136 -13.02 -8.72 1.46
CA ALA A 136 -12.71 -7.57 0.62
C ALA A 136 -13.52 -7.57 -0.68
N HIS A 137 -13.73 -8.74 -1.29
CA HIS A 137 -14.54 -8.93 -2.48
C HIS A 137 -15.99 -8.52 -2.26
N GLU A 138 -16.63 -9.08 -1.22
CA GLU A 138 -18.02 -8.77 -0.86
C GLU A 138 -18.25 -7.27 -0.65
N ARG A 139 -17.24 -6.59 -0.09
CA ARG A 139 -17.28 -5.14 0.20
C ARG A 139 -16.67 -4.25 -0.87
N ARG A 140 -16.15 -4.84 -1.96
CA ARG A 140 -15.43 -4.16 -3.05
C ARG A 140 -14.27 -3.28 -2.57
N LEU A 141 -13.52 -3.77 -1.58
CA LEU A 141 -12.45 -3.03 -0.91
C LEU A 141 -11.08 -3.32 -1.54
N PRO A 142 -10.15 -2.35 -1.47
CA PRO A 142 -8.75 -2.59 -1.70
C PRO A 142 -8.08 -3.38 -0.58
N MET A 143 -7.13 -4.23 -0.97
CA MET A 143 -6.18 -4.89 -0.09
C MET A 143 -4.77 -4.61 -0.59
N LEU A 144 -3.91 -4.09 0.29
CA LEU A 144 -2.49 -3.90 -0.02
C LEU A 144 -1.69 -5.07 0.55
N ILE A 145 -0.91 -5.73 -0.29
CA ILE A 145 -0.11 -6.92 0.04
C ILE A 145 1.34 -6.57 -0.21
N HIS A 146 2.17 -6.68 0.83
CA HIS A 146 3.59 -6.44 0.68
C HIS A 146 4.23 -7.52 -0.23
N ALA A 147 4.83 -7.09 -1.34
CA ALA A 147 5.39 -7.96 -2.38
C ALA A 147 6.83 -7.52 -2.79
N GLY A 148 7.57 -7.00 -1.82
CA GLY A 148 8.95 -6.53 -1.96
C GLY A 148 10.01 -7.64 -2.06
N ARG A 149 11.29 -7.25 -2.04
CA ARG A 149 12.41 -8.21 -2.05
C ARG A 149 12.45 -9.03 -0.76
N GLY A 150 12.89 -10.28 -0.89
CA GLY A 150 12.98 -11.21 0.24
C GLY A 150 11.64 -11.84 0.63
N ILE A 151 10.55 -11.50 -0.08
CA ILE A 151 9.29 -12.24 -0.02
C ILE A 151 9.40 -13.48 -0.91
N PRO A 152 9.06 -14.69 -0.41
CA PRO A 152 8.86 -15.86 -1.27
C PRO A 152 7.83 -15.57 -2.35
N ALA A 153 7.99 -16.16 -3.54
CA ALA A 153 7.07 -15.94 -4.66
C ALA A 153 5.62 -16.15 -4.24
N LEU A 154 4.80 -15.10 -4.40
CA LEU A 154 3.39 -15.06 -4.00
C LEU A 154 2.45 -14.92 -5.20
N GLY A 155 2.99 -14.60 -6.38
CA GLY A 155 2.22 -14.22 -7.55
C GLY A 155 1.26 -15.30 -8.04
N LEU A 156 1.62 -16.59 -7.93
CA LEU A 156 0.70 -17.68 -8.29
C LEU A 156 -0.57 -17.65 -7.45
N HIS A 157 -0.44 -17.49 -6.13
CA HIS A 157 -1.58 -17.41 -5.23
C HIS A 157 -2.33 -16.09 -5.40
N THR A 158 -1.64 -14.96 -5.61
CA THR A 158 -2.32 -13.69 -5.89
C THR A 158 -3.15 -13.74 -7.17
N VAL A 159 -2.62 -14.33 -8.24
CA VAL A 159 -3.34 -14.47 -9.52
C VAL A 159 -4.58 -15.35 -9.35
N GLN A 160 -4.47 -16.46 -8.61
CA GLN A 160 -5.61 -17.31 -8.26
C GLN A 160 -6.66 -16.54 -7.44
N LEU A 161 -6.23 -15.80 -6.42
CA LEU A 161 -7.13 -14.97 -5.60
C LEU A 161 -7.79 -13.87 -6.44
N ALA A 162 -7.06 -13.22 -7.34
CA ALA A 162 -7.59 -12.19 -8.23
C ALA A 162 -8.68 -12.76 -9.16
N ALA A 163 -8.47 -13.97 -9.69
CA ALA A 163 -9.42 -14.68 -10.54
C ALA A 163 -10.68 -15.11 -9.78
N ASP A 164 -10.50 -15.67 -8.58
CA ASP A 164 -11.61 -16.16 -7.75
C ASP A 164 -12.46 -15.01 -7.17
N PHE A 165 -11.85 -13.84 -6.95
CA PHE A 165 -12.45 -12.71 -6.25
C PHE A 165 -12.35 -11.39 -7.04
N PRO A 166 -12.98 -11.27 -8.22
CA PRO A 166 -12.76 -10.16 -9.16
C PRO A 166 -13.15 -8.77 -8.63
N ASP A 167 -14.05 -8.66 -7.65
CA ASP A 167 -14.39 -7.38 -7.00
C ASP A 167 -13.41 -6.94 -5.88
N ALA A 168 -12.47 -7.80 -5.44
CA ALA A 168 -11.41 -7.41 -4.51
C ALA A 168 -10.26 -6.77 -5.28
N ARG A 169 -9.87 -5.54 -4.92
CA ARG A 169 -8.72 -4.86 -5.55
C ARG A 169 -7.44 -5.23 -4.82
N LEU A 170 -6.63 -6.10 -5.41
CA LEU A 170 -5.39 -6.59 -4.81
C LEU A 170 -4.22 -5.74 -5.27
N ILE A 171 -3.70 -4.88 -4.40
CA ILE A 171 -2.55 -4.02 -4.68
C ILE A 171 -1.29 -4.73 -4.19
N LEU A 172 -0.43 -5.15 -5.11
CA LEU A 172 0.90 -5.68 -4.81
C LEU A 172 1.89 -4.54 -4.66
N ALA A 173 2.50 -4.46 -3.48
CA ALA A 173 3.47 -3.41 -3.20
C ALA A 173 4.82 -3.63 -3.88
N HIS A 174 5.58 -2.56 -4.03
CA HIS A 174 6.96 -2.56 -4.51
C HIS A 174 7.10 -3.15 -5.91
N ALA A 175 6.23 -2.71 -6.83
CA ALA A 175 6.15 -3.20 -8.20
C ALA A 175 5.99 -4.73 -8.32
N ALA A 176 5.50 -5.39 -7.26
CA ALA A 176 5.47 -6.84 -7.13
C ALA A 176 6.83 -7.51 -7.45
N ILE A 177 7.95 -6.91 -7.03
CA ILE A 177 9.28 -7.33 -7.47
C ILE A 177 9.61 -8.81 -7.22
N CYS A 178 8.99 -9.43 -6.21
CA CYS A 178 9.12 -10.87 -5.97
C CYS A 178 8.63 -11.74 -7.16
N ASP A 179 7.72 -11.22 -7.99
CA ASP A 179 7.10 -11.92 -9.13
C ASP A 179 7.10 -11.11 -10.44
N LEU A 180 7.69 -9.91 -10.46
CA LEU A 180 7.74 -9.01 -11.62
C LEU A 180 8.43 -9.63 -12.85
N SER A 181 9.21 -10.71 -12.69
CA SER A 181 9.81 -11.42 -13.82
C SER A 181 8.78 -12.07 -14.76
N TRP A 182 7.56 -12.36 -14.29
CA TRP A 182 6.57 -13.10 -15.06
C TRP A 182 5.12 -12.59 -14.91
N ILE A 183 4.75 -12.00 -13.76
CA ILE A 183 3.35 -11.69 -13.43
C ILE A 183 2.69 -10.72 -14.42
N TRP A 184 3.49 -9.86 -15.06
CA TRP A 184 3.02 -8.95 -16.11
C TRP A 184 2.41 -9.65 -17.33
N ARG A 185 2.74 -10.93 -17.57
CA ARG A 185 2.18 -11.70 -18.68
C ARG A 185 0.71 -12.07 -18.47
N VAL A 186 0.27 -12.13 -17.22
CA VAL A 186 -1.09 -12.52 -16.84
C VAL A 186 -1.89 -11.36 -16.24
N ALA A 187 -1.21 -10.32 -15.74
CA ALA A 187 -1.86 -9.13 -15.18
C ALA A 187 -2.97 -8.53 -16.06
N PRO A 188 -2.85 -8.45 -17.40
CA PRO A 188 -3.91 -7.92 -18.27
C PRO A 188 -5.25 -8.68 -18.17
N ASP A 189 -5.22 -9.96 -17.81
CA ASP A 189 -6.43 -10.79 -17.66
C ASP A 189 -7.10 -10.62 -16.28
N HIS A 190 -6.44 -9.88 -15.37
CA HIS A 190 -6.87 -9.67 -13.98
C HIS A 190 -6.90 -8.16 -13.66
N PRO A 191 -7.91 -7.40 -14.12
CA PRO A 191 -7.96 -5.95 -13.95
C PRO A 191 -8.06 -5.48 -12.48
N ASN A 192 -8.38 -6.39 -11.56
CA ASN A 192 -8.40 -6.14 -10.11
C ASN A 192 -7.04 -6.38 -9.43
N LEU A 193 -6.04 -6.87 -10.16
CA LEU A 193 -4.65 -6.95 -9.72
C LEU A 193 -3.94 -5.63 -10.05
N LEU A 194 -3.48 -4.93 -9.02
CA LEU A 194 -2.83 -3.63 -9.10
C LEU A 194 -1.41 -3.70 -8.56
N PHE A 195 -0.57 -2.75 -8.96
CA PHE A 195 0.85 -2.70 -8.62
C PHE A 195 1.19 -1.29 -8.16
N ASP A 196 1.74 -1.16 -6.96
CA ASP A 196 2.18 0.14 -6.48
C ASP A 196 3.62 0.49 -6.94
N THR A 197 3.93 1.79 -6.94
CA THR A 197 5.25 2.31 -7.31
C THR A 197 6.22 2.41 -6.12
N ALA A 198 5.83 1.92 -4.94
CA ALA A 198 6.50 2.23 -3.70
C ALA A 198 7.90 1.63 -3.66
N TRP A 199 8.88 2.49 -3.40
CA TRP A 199 10.29 2.18 -3.14
C TRP A 199 10.86 0.90 -3.80
N TRP A 200 11.51 1.08 -4.95
CA TRP A 200 12.57 0.19 -5.40
C TRP A 200 13.51 0.86 -6.43
N MET A 201 14.46 0.11 -7.01
CA MET A 201 15.39 0.58 -8.03
C MET A 201 14.66 1.13 -9.28
N PRO A 202 15.15 2.22 -9.91
CA PRO A 202 14.53 2.77 -11.11
C PRO A 202 14.32 1.74 -12.23
N ALA A 203 15.21 0.76 -12.37
CA ALA A 203 15.08 -0.32 -13.35
C ALA A 203 13.80 -1.15 -13.19
N ASP A 204 13.36 -1.36 -11.94
CA ASP A 204 12.15 -2.13 -11.66
C ASP A 204 10.89 -1.29 -11.96
N LEU A 205 10.92 0.03 -11.74
CA LEU A 205 9.86 0.93 -12.20
C LEU A 205 9.80 1.03 -13.72
N PHE A 206 10.95 1.07 -14.40
CA PHE A 206 11.00 0.98 -15.87
C PHE A 206 10.35 -0.31 -16.37
N ALA A 207 10.64 -1.45 -15.74
CA ALA A 207 10.00 -2.71 -16.08
C ALA A 207 8.48 -2.65 -15.82
N LEU A 208 8.06 -2.14 -14.67
CA LEU A 208 6.64 -1.96 -14.32
C LEU A 208 5.91 -1.14 -15.38
N PHE A 209 6.39 0.08 -15.68
CA PHE A 209 5.77 0.98 -16.66
C PHE A 209 5.82 0.46 -18.10
N SER A 210 6.77 -0.43 -18.43
CA SER A 210 6.89 -1.02 -19.76
C SER A 210 6.02 -2.27 -19.96
N LEU A 211 5.71 -2.99 -18.88
CA LEU A 211 5.13 -4.34 -18.97
C LEU A 211 3.72 -4.45 -18.39
N ILE A 212 3.38 -3.63 -17.39
CA ILE A 212 2.05 -3.65 -16.76
C ILE A 212 1.13 -2.64 -17.46
N PRO A 213 -0.14 -2.98 -17.72
CA PRO A 213 -1.12 -2.03 -18.24
C PRO A 213 -1.21 -0.79 -17.32
N PRO A 214 -1.17 0.44 -17.86
CA PRO A 214 -1.17 1.66 -17.04
C PRO A 214 -2.35 1.77 -16.07
N GLY A 215 -3.52 1.22 -16.42
CA GLY A 215 -4.69 1.18 -15.55
C GLY A 215 -4.57 0.28 -14.31
N GLN A 216 -3.49 -0.51 -14.22
CA GLN A 216 -3.19 -1.39 -13.09
C GLN A 216 -2.05 -0.85 -12.21
N ILE A 217 -1.52 0.34 -12.49
CA ILE A 217 -0.42 0.94 -11.73
C ILE A 217 -0.96 2.06 -10.84
N VAL A 218 -0.54 2.07 -9.57
CA VAL A 218 -0.97 3.07 -8.57
C VAL A 218 0.24 3.72 -7.90
N PHE A 219 0.17 5.03 -7.69
CA PHE A 219 1.23 5.79 -7.05
C PHE A 219 1.33 5.48 -5.54
N ALA A 220 2.55 5.29 -5.05
CA ALA A 220 2.82 4.97 -3.66
C ALA A 220 4.23 5.37 -3.22
N SER A 221 4.44 5.71 -1.95
CA SER A 221 5.76 6.13 -1.44
C SER A 221 6.42 5.20 -0.42
N ASP A 222 5.65 4.36 0.27
CA ASP A 222 6.07 3.58 1.43
C ASP A 222 6.51 4.46 2.63
N ALA A 223 5.98 5.69 2.76
CA ALA A 223 6.37 6.59 3.84
C ALA A 223 6.16 5.96 5.22
N PRO A 224 7.15 6.02 6.13
CA PRO A 224 8.36 6.86 6.14
C PRO A 224 9.63 6.25 5.52
N TYR A 225 9.56 5.03 4.98
CA TYR A 225 10.73 4.41 4.34
C TYR A 225 11.15 5.15 3.06
N GLY A 226 10.16 5.62 2.30
CA GLY A 226 10.29 6.75 1.36
C GLY A 226 9.63 8.01 1.92
N THR A 227 9.41 9.00 1.06
CA THR A 227 8.49 10.11 1.37
C THR A 227 7.60 10.37 0.16
N THR A 228 6.35 10.79 0.37
CA THR A 228 5.44 11.15 -0.75
C THR A 228 6.07 12.22 -1.64
N ALA A 229 6.73 13.23 -1.06
CA ALA A 229 7.39 14.28 -1.82
C ALA A 229 8.52 13.74 -2.71
N MET A 230 9.33 12.80 -2.20
CA MET A 230 10.37 12.15 -3.00
C MET A 230 9.77 11.25 -4.08
N ALA A 231 8.76 10.45 -3.75
CA ALA A 231 8.09 9.58 -4.71
C ALA A 231 7.46 10.38 -5.84
N ALA A 232 6.80 11.51 -5.53
CA ALA A 232 6.17 12.37 -6.53
C ALA A 232 7.16 12.96 -7.55
N ALA A 233 8.44 13.08 -7.19
CA ALA A 233 9.47 13.58 -8.11
C ALA A 233 10.04 12.48 -9.03
N PHE A 234 10.00 11.21 -8.63
CA PHE A 234 10.78 10.14 -9.26
C PHE A 234 10.00 8.87 -9.64
N GLN A 235 8.72 8.77 -9.27
CA GLN A 235 7.91 7.55 -9.41
C GLN A 235 6.61 7.78 -10.19
N LEU A 236 6.55 8.84 -10.99
CA LEU A 236 5.44 9.21 -11.87
C LEU A 236 5.84 9.17 -13.35
#